data_AF-A0AAV0ZCG9-F1
#
_entry.id   AF-A0AAV0ZCG9-F1
#
_cell.length_a   1.000
_cell.length_b   1.000
_cell.length_c   1.000
_cell.angle_alpha   90.00
_cell.angle_beta   90.00
_cell.angle_gamma   90.00
#
_symmetry.space_group_name_H-M   'P 1'
#
loop_
_entity.id
_entity.type
_entity.pdbx_description
1 polymer ?
#
loop_
_entity_poly.entity_id
_entity_poly.type
_entity_poly.pdbx_seq_one_letter_code
_entity_poly.pdbx_strand_id
1 'polypeptide(L)'
;MSESSISTLRDTLLRLSNSIVNSLAATPYNSHKTSNISVKAFLEPLLTSTNSTINASIKDFALACALLSSSTHANSEFLSWIPDHLSSLAIASFFELSQAYLTVFDDRNSQKVEEFGLDCNLVPVQKRLLLELLPEVLPFLKDGIKESAIDKSEESDEFSAASSIFPVRFAILTAHQLRWFVTQIDYPHLGKLCGWVIPCALTAVDHWSPEVKEEIVFVLCQLEVASQCVIKFLHWQKQESCL
;
A
#
# COMPACT_ATOMS: atom_id res chain seq x y z
N MET A 1 -21.43 12.38 -14.98
CA MET A 1 -20.91 10.99 -15.06
C MET A 1 -21.99 10.09 -15.61
N SER A 2 -21.73 9.32 -16.67
CA SER A 2 -22.69 8.33 -17.19
C SER A 2 -22.54 6.99 -16.48
N GLU A 3 -23.65 6.30 -16.24
CA GLU A 3 -23.65 4.94 -15.66
C GLU A 3 -22.80 3.96 -16.50
N SER A 4 -22.74 4.18 -17.81
CA SER A 4 -21.95 3.39 -18.77
C SER A 4 -20.44 3.42 -18.47
N SER A 5 -19.87 4.56 -18.09
CA SER A 5 -18.44 4.67 -17.81
C SER A 5 -18.07 3.97 -16.51
N ILE A 6 -18.95 4.04 -15.50
CA ILE A 6 -18.77 3.34 -14.22
C ILE A 6 -18.87 1.83 -14.43
N SER A 7 -19.79 1.34 -15.27
CA SER A 7 -19.83 -0.09 -15.62
C SER A 7 -18.55 -0.54 -16.31
N THR A 8 -18.02 0.23 -17.26
CA THR A 8 -16.75 -0.11 -17.94
C THR A 8 -15.58 -0.19 -16.97
N LEU A 9 -15.52 0.70 -15.97
CA LEU A 9 -14.51 0.64 -14.91
C LEU A 9 -14.67 -0.61 -14.04
N ARG A 10 -15.90 -0.99 -13.67
CA ARG A 10 -16.16 -2.23 -12.94
C ARG A 10 -15.74 -3.47 -13.74
N ASP A 11 -16.07 -3.51 -15.02
CA ASP A 11 -15.69 -4.62 -15.91
C ASP A 11 -14.16 -4.72 -16.05
N THR A 12 -13.49 -3.56 -16.13
CA THR A 12 -12.02 -3.48 -16.13
C THR A 12 -11.44 -4.04 -14.84
N LEU A 13 -11.93 -3.58 -13.69
CA LEU A 13 -11.49 -4.08 -12.38
C LEU A 13 -11.69 -5.60 -12.25
N LEU A 14 -12.87 -6.11 -12.61
CA LEU A 14 -13.17 -7.54 -12.57
C LEU A 14 -12.24 -8.35 -13.48
N ARG A 15 -11.99 -7.89 -14.70
CA ARG A 15 -11.07 -8.55 -15.63
C ARG A 15 -9.65 -8.61 -15.06
N LEU A 16 -9.16 -7.50 -14.50
CA LEU A 16 -7.82 -7.42 -13.93
C LEU A 16 -7.68 -8.30 -12.69
N SER A 17 -8.65 -8.26 -11.77
CA SER A 17 -8.72 -9.16 -10.62
C SER A 17 -8.69 -10.62 -11.04
N ASN A 18 -9.53 -11.01 -12.01
CA ASN A 18 -9.58 -12.39 -12.51
C ASN A 18 -8.27 -12.83 -13.15
N SER A 19 -7.58 -11.94 -13.86
CA SER A 19 -6.25 -12.25 -14.41
C SER A 19 -5.24 -12.58 -13.32
N ILE A 20 -5.19 -11.77 -12.26
CA ILE A 20 -4.31 -12.01 -11.10
C ILE A 20 -4.71 -13.29 -10.37
N VAL A 21 -6.01 -13.51 -10.10
CA VAL A 21 -6.51 -14.72 -9.44
C VAL A 21 -6.11 -15.98 -10.21
N ASN A 22 -6.27 -15.98 -11.54
CA ASN A 22 -5.89 -17.12 -12.37
C ASN A 22 -4.37 -17.39 -12.32
N SER A 23 -3.55 -16.34 -12.36
CA SER A 23 -2.09 -16.48 -12.23
C SER A 23 -1.68 -16.94 -10.83
N LEU A 24 -2.34 -16.44 -9.78
CA LEU A 24 -2.16 -16.83 -8.39
C LEU A 24 -2.49 -18.31 -8.18
N ALA A 25 -3.57 -18.80 -8.79
CA ALA A 25 -3.98 -20.20 -8.73
C ALA A 25 -2.95 -21.13 -9.40
N ALA A 26 -2.38 -20.71 -10.53
CA ALA A 26 -1.36 -21.48 -11.27
C ALA A 26 0.03 -21.47 -10.60
N THR A 27 0.31 -20.50 -9.74
CA THR A 27 1.62 -20.35 -9.08
C THR A 27 1.79 -21.41 -7.98
N PRO A 28 2.87 -22.21 -7.95
CA PRO A 28 3.13 -23.12 -6.84
C PRO A 28 3.28 -22.36 -5.51
N TYR A 29 2.62 -22.84 -4.45
CA TYR A 29 2.74 -22.25 -3.12
C TYR A 29 3.41 -23.24 -2.17
N ASN A 30 4.66 -22.95 -1.82
CA ASN A 30 5.33 -23.68 -0.75
C ASN A 30 5.01 -22.98 0.56
N SER A 31 4.04 -23.53 1.33
CA SER A 31 3.79 -23.01 2.66
C SER A 31 5.00 -23.28 3.55
N HIS A 32 5.53 -22.24 4.19
CA HIS A 32 6.49 -22.44 5.27
C HIS A 32 5.78 -23.17 6.42
N LYS A 33 6.37 -24.29 6.87
CA LYS A 33 5.80 -25.28 7.81
C LYS A 33 5.37 -24.72 9.19
N THR A 34 5.66 -23.47 9.49
CA THR A 34 5.55 -22.87 10.83
C THR A 34 4.32 -21.98 11.03
N SER A 35 3.46 -21.77 10.02
CA SER A 35 2.30 -20.87 10.16
C SER A 35 1.01 -21.41 9.53
N ASN A 36 -0.11 -21.26 10.23
CA ASN A 36 -1.44 -21.70 9.79
C ASN A 36 -2.10 -20.80 8.72
N ILE A 37 -1.48 -19.69 8.31
CA ILE A 37 -2.14 -18.66 7.48
C ILE A 37 -1.43 -18.55 6.14
N SER A 38 -2.13 -18.80 5.04
CA SER A 38 -1.57 -18.69 3.70
C SER A 38 -1.58 -17.25 3.20
N VAL A 39 -0.47 -16.76 2.62
CA VAL A 39 -0.44 -15.43 1.95
C VAL A 39 -1.45 -15.40 0.79
N LYS A 40 -1.65 -16.53 0.11
CA LYS A 40 -2.71 -16.65 -0.90
C LYS A 40 -4.11 -16.46 -0.32
N ALA A 41 -4.38 -17.03 0.86
CA ALA A 41 -5.67 -16.87 1.53
C ALA A 41 -5.89 -15.43 2.02
N PHE A 42 -4.82 -14.65 2.24
CA PHE A 42 -4.92 -13.22 2.50
C PHE A 42 -5.22 -12.41 1.23
N LEU A 43 -4.67 -12.80 0.08
CA LEU A 43 -4.87 -12.13 -1.20
C LEU A 43 -6.24 -12.41 -1.83
N GLU A 44 -6.76 -13.62 -1.66
CA GLU A 44 -8.02 -14.08 -2.27
C GLU A 44 -9.22 -13.15 -1.97
N PRO A 45 -9.53 -12.76 -0.72
CA PRO A 45 -10.64 -11.85 -0.45
C PRO A 45 -10.40 -10.46 -1.06
N LEU A 46 -9.16 -9.97 -1.14
CA LEU A 46 -8.86 -8.66 -1.72
C LEU A 46 -9.10 -8.63 -3.24
N LEU A 47 -8.97 -9.77 -3.93
CA LEU A 47 -9.13 -9.87 -5.38
C LEU A 47 -10.56 -10.26 -5.79
N THR A 48 -11.26 -11.03 -4.95
CA THR A 48 -12.60 -11.57 -5.25
C THR A 48 -13.73 -10.73 -4.66
N SER A 49 -13.43 -9.79 -3.75
CA SER A 49 -14.44 -8.96 -3.11
C SER A 49 -15.14 -8.01 -4.08
N THR A 50 -16.42 -8.28 -4.33
CA THR A 50 -17.37 -7.32 -4.87
C THR A 50 -17.96 -6.51 -3.71
N ASN A 51 -17.18 -5.58 -3.15
CA ASN A 51 -17.69 -4.67 -2.13
C ASN A 51 -18.90 -3.88 -2.65
N SER A 52 -19.75 -3.42 -1.73
CA SER A 52 -20.94 -2.63 -2.06
C SER A 52 -20.63 -1.34 -2.81
N THR A 53 -19.41 -0.82 -2.68
CA THR A 53 -18.95 0.39 -3.38
C THR A 53 -17.73 0.09 -4.25
N ILE A 54 -17.68 0.75 -5.42
CA ILE A 54 -16.56 0.62 -6.36
C ILE A 54 -15.23 1.09 -5.74
N ASN A 55 -15.26 2.13 -4.89
CA ASN A 55 -14.07 2.65 -4.23
C ASN A 55 -13.45 1.60 -3.30
N ALA A 56 -14.26 0.86 -2.54
CA ALA A 56 -13.76 -0.21 -1.67
C ALA A 56 -13.13 -1.35 -2.47
N SER A 57 -13.72 -1.78 -3.58
CA SER A 57 -13.10 -2.78 -4.46
C SER A 57 -11.80 -2.27 -5.12
N ILE A 58 -11.71 -0.98 -5.48
CA ILE A 58 -10.46 -0.39 -5.99
C ILE A 58 -9.38 -0.40 -4.91
N LYS A 59 -9.72 -0.05 -3.67
CA LYS A 59 -8.79 -0.09 -2.53
C LYS A 59 -8.29 -1.52 -2.28
N ASP A 60 -9.19 -2.49 -2.19
CA ASP A 60 -8.82 -3.89 -1.94
C ASP A 60 -7.93 -4.44 -3.05
N PHE A 61 -8.27 -4.14 -4.31
CA PHE A 61 -7.43 -4.47 -5.45
C PHE A 61 -6.05 -3.81 -5.38
N ALA A 62 -5.98 -2.53 -4.99
CA ALA A 62 -4.71 -1.83 -4.81
C ALA A 62 -3.86 -2.46 -3.69
N LEU A 63 -4.48 -2.86 -2.58
CA LEU A 63 -3.83 -3.58 -1.49
C LEU A 63 -3.28 -4.94 -1.95
N ALA A 64 -4.03 -5.68 -2.77
CA ALA A 64 -3.57 -6.93 -3.35
C ALA A 64 -2.37 -6.70 -4.29
N CYS A 65 -2.46 -5.71 -5.16
CA CYS A 65 -1.37 -5.36 -6.07
C CYS A 65 -0.11 -4.92 -5.31
N ALA A 66 -0.27 -4.13 -4.25
CA ALA A 66 0.83 -3.70 -3.39
C ALA A 66 1.59 -4.88 -2.79
N LEU A 67 0.86 -5.86 -2.24
CA LEU A 67 1.47 -7.03 -1.62
C LEU A 67 2.18 -7.91 -2.65
N LEU A 68 1.54 -8.19 -3.79
CA LEU A 68 2.15 -8.98 -4.86
C LEU A 68 3.41 -8.31 -5.44
N SER A 69 3.38 -6.99 -5.55
CA SER A 69 4.49 -6.21 -6.10
C SER A 69 5.68 -6.14 -5.13
N SER A 70 5.44 -6.28 -3.82
CA SER A 70 6.47 -6.16 -2.78
C SER A 70 7.56 -7.22 -2.87
N SER A 71 7.30 -8.36 -3.51
CA SER A 71 8.31 -9.42 -3.69
C SER A 71 9.53 -8.99 -4.50
N THR A 72 9.40 -7.97 -5.36
CA THR A 72 10.49 -7.49 -6.24
C THR A 72 11.66 -6.86 -5.48
N HIS A 73 11.43 -6.44 -4.25
CA HIS A 73 12.38 -5.66 -3.47
C HIS A 73 12.57 -6.20 -2.05
N ALA A 74 11.91 -7.30 -1.71
CA ALA A 74 11.92 -7.87 -0.38
C ALA A 74 12.75 -9.16 -0.38
N ASN A 75 13.81 -9.19 0.43
CA ASN A 75 14.46 -10.44 0.83
C ASN A 75 13.64 -11.13 1.94
N SER A 76 12.31 -11.17 1.76
CA SER A 76 11.38 -11.71 2.74
C SER A 76 11.05 -13.15 2.38
N GLU A 77 11.29 -14.06 3.31
CA GLU A 77 10.89 -15.46 3.16
C GLU A 77 9.37 -15.58 2.88
N PHE A 78 8.56 -14.64 3.39
CA PHE A 78 7.10 -14.64 3.23
C PHE A 78 6.63 -14.39 1.79
N LEU A 79 7.42 -13.68 0.99
CA LEU A 79 7.08 -13.30 -0.38
C LEU A 79 7.95 -13.98 -1.43
N SER A 80 8.97 -14.75 -1.02
CA SER A 80 9.92 -15.43 -1.91
C SER A 80 9.29 -16.42 -2.89
N TRP A 81 8.08 -16.91 -2.60
CA TRP A 81 7.31 -17.78 -3.49
C TRP A 81 6.61 -17.04 -4.63
N ILE A 82 6.48 -15.70 -4.57
CA ILE A 82 5.81 -14.89 -5.58
C ILE A 82 6.76 -14.68 -6.76
N PRO A 83 6.46 -15.23 -7.95
CA PRO A 83 7.33 -15.12 -9.11
C PRO A 83 7.25 -13.73 -9.75
N ASP A 84 8.32 -13.33 -10.45
CA ASP A 84 8.44 -12.02 -11.11
C ASP A 84 7.29 -11.70 -12.06
N HIS A 85 6.77 -12.70 -12.77
CA HIS A 85 5.66 -12.50 -13.70
C HIS A 85 4.36 -12.11 -12.99
N LEU A 86 4.11 -12.66 -11.78
CA LEU A 86 2.93 -12.34 -10.98
C LEU A 86 3.05 -10.94 -10.37
N SER A 87 4.24 -10.59 -9.89
CA SER A 87 4.53 -9.23 -9.43
C SER A 87 4.39 -8.20 -10.56
N SER A 88 4.97 -8.49 -11.73
CA SER A 88 4.86 -7.63 -12.91
C SER A 88 3.41 -7.46 -13.39
N LEU A 89 2.63 -8.55 -13.34
CA LEU A 89 1.21 -8.54 -13.66
C LEU A 89 0.43 -7.63 -12.69
N ALA A 90 0.73 -7.69 -11.39
CA ALA A 90 0.08 -6.84 -10.39
C ALA A 90 0.38 -5.35 -10.64
N ILE A 91 1.65 -4.99 -10.91
CA ILE A 91 2.05 -3.61 -11.23
C ILE A 91 1.32 -3.12 -12.49
N ALA A 92 1.37 -3.89 -13.57
CA ALA A 92 0.73 -3.54 -14.83
C ALA A 92 -0.79 -3.37 -14.66
N SER A 93 -1.42 -4.27 -13.92
CA SER A 93 -2.87 -4.24 -13.69
C SER A 93 -3.27 -3.03 -12.84
N PHE A 94 -2.49 -2.66 -11.83
CA PHE A 94 -2.73 -1.43 -11.07
C PHE A 94 -2.65 -0.18 -11.95
N PHE A 95 -1.65 -0.09 -12.84
CA PHE A 95 -1.52 1.05 -13.75
C PHE A 95 -2.62 1.12 -14.80
N GLU A 96 -3.07 -0.03 -15.30
CA GLU A 96 -4.22 -0.11 -16.21
C GLU A 96 -5.51 0.36 -15.51
N LEU A 97 -5.74 -0.10 -14.27
CA LEU A 97 -6.87 0.36 -13.47
C LEU A 97 -6.79 1.86 -13.18
N SER A 98 -5.60 2.40 -12.85
CA SER A 98 -5.40 3.83 -12.61
C SER A 98 -5.80 4.67 -13.82
N GLN A 99 -5.44 4.22 -15.03
CA GLN A 99 -5.85 4.91 -16.25
C GLN A 99 -7.36 4.85 -16.45
N ALA A 100 -7.96 3.66 -16.34
CA ALA A 100 -9.40 3.49 -16.47
C ALA A 100 -10.17 4.32 -15.43
N TYR A 101 -9.67 4.39 -14.19
CA TYR A 101 -10.23 5.20 -13.11
C TYR A 101 -10.31 6.67 -13.49
N LEU A 102 -9.19 7.22 -14.00
CA LEU A 102 -9.11 8.63 -14.38
C LEU A 102 -10.04 8.95 -15.56
N THR A 103 -10.32 8.03 -16.48
CA THR A 103 -11.34 8.29 -17.52
C THR A 103 -12.74 8.56 -16.96
N VAL A 104 -13.02 8.12 -15.73
CA VAL A 104 -14.33 8.25 -15.07
C VAL A 104 -14.31 9.35 -14.00
N PHE A 105 -13.19 9.52 -13.31
CA PHE A 105 -13.08 10.33 -12.10
C PHE A 105 -11.98 11.41 -12.17
N ASP A 106 -11.54 11.83 -13.35
CA ASP A 106 -10.44 12.82 -13.50
C ASP A 106 -10.66 14.10 -12.69
N ASP A 107 -11.86 14.70 -12.76
CA ASP A 107 -12.19 15.94 -12.05
C ASP A 107 -12.06 15.77 -10.52
N ARG A 108 -12.64 14.69 -10.00
CA ARG A 108 -12.59 14.35 -8.56
C ARG A 108 -11.15 14.07 -8.12
N ASN A 109 -10.41 13.32 -8.93
CA ASN A 109 -9.04 12.97 -8.62
C ASN A 109 -8.15 14.22 -8.62
N SER A 110 -8.31 15.09 -9.61
CA SER A 110 -7.58 16.36 -9.72
C SER A 110 -7.82 17.23 -8.50
N GLN A 111 -9.09 17.36 -8.06
CA GLN A 111 -9.43 18.08 -6.83
C GLN A 111 -8.70 17.50 -5.61
N LYS A 112 -8.69 16.17 -5.45
CA LYS A 112 -7.98 15.54 -4.33
C LYS A 112 -6.47 15.69 -4.40
N VAL A 113 -5.88 15.65 -5.59
CA VAL A 113 -4.44 15.88 -5.76
C VAL A 113 -4.10 17.33 -5.35
N GLU A 114 -4.93 18.29 -5.74
CA GLU A 114 -4.78 19.70 -5.34
C GLU A 114 -4.99 19.93 -3.83
N GLU A 115 -5.82 19.14 -3.15
CA GLU A 115 -5.99 19.18 -1.69
C GLU A 115 -4.67 18.86 -0.94
N PHE A 116 -3.75 18.09 -1.55
CA PHE A 116 -2.41 17.88 -1.02
C PHE A 116 -1.43 19.03 -1.34
N GLY A 117 -1.89 20.07 -2.03
CA GLY A 117 -1.06 21.15 -2.55
C GLY A 117 -0.10 20.69 -3.64
N LEU A 118 -0.53 19.74 -4.47
CA LEU A 118 0.20 19.23 -5.62
C LEU A 118 -0.43 19.73 -6.92
N ASP A 119 0.41 20.12 -7.89
CA ASP A 119 -0.08 20.41 -9.24
C ASP A 119 -0.38 19.10 -9.96
N CYS A 120 -1.66 18.86 -10.23
CA CYS A 120 -2.13 17.65 -10.90
C CYS A 120 -1.40 17.43 -12.23
N ASN A 121 -1.07 18.48 -12.98
CA ASN A 121 -0.38 18.39 -14.28
C ASN A 121 1.06 17.87 -14.16
N LEU A 122 1.68 18.01 -12.99
CA LEU A 122 3.04 17.54 -12.71
C LEU A 122 3.07 16.14 -12.10
N VAL A 123 1.91 15.63 -11.65
CA VAL A 123 1.79 14.27 -11.13
C VAL A 123 1.58 13.28 -12.27
N PRO A 124 2.47 12.27 -12.43
CA PRO A 124 2.27 11.21 -13.42
C PRO A 124 0.93 10.51 -13.22
N VAL A 125 0.22 10.26 -14.33
CA VAL A 125 -1.11 9.62 -14.37
C VAL A 125 -1.15 8.31 -13.57
N GLN A 126 -0.06 7.55 -13.60
CA GLN A 126 0.08 6.26 -12.91
C GLN A 126 0.09 6.38 -11.37
N LYS A 127 0.44 7.57 -10.84
CA LYS A 127 0.55 7.84 -9.40
C LYS A 127 -0.69 8.54 -8.85
N ARG A 128 -1.55 9.08 -9.71
CA ARG A 128 -2.71 9.88 -9.33
C ARG A 128 -3.78 9.10 -8.56
N LEU A 129 -4.12 7.89 -9.00
CA LEU A 129 -5.02 7.02 -8.23
C LEU A 129 -4.41 6.68 -6.86
N LEU A 130 -3.10 6.42 -6.83
CA LEU A 130 -2.39 6.11 -5.59
C LEU A 130 -2.52 7.26 -4.59
N LEU A 131 -2.26 8.51 -5.00
CA LEU A 131 -2.40 9.69 -4.15
C LEU A 131 -3.80 9.83 -3.54
N GLU A 132 -4.84 9.56 -4.34
CA GLU A 132 -6.22 9.61 -3.85
C GLU A 132 -6.53 8.51 -2.82
N LEU A 133 -5.89 7.34 -2.92
CA LEU A 133 -6.11 6.21 -2.01
C LEU A 133 -5.38 6.37 -0.67
N LEU A 134 -4.25 7.08 -0.61
CA LEU A 134 -3.40 7.13 0.58
C LEU A 134 -4.08 7.58 1.88
N PRO A 135 -4.95 8.62 1.88
CA PRO A 135 -5.61 9.03 3.12
C PRO A 135 -6.49 7.94 3.73
N GLU A 136 -6.97 7.00 2.91
CA GLU A 136 -7.75 5.86 3.38
C GLU A 136 -6.84 4.65 3.68
N VAL A 137 -5.88 4.38 2.81
CA VAL A 137 -5.00 3.20 2.90
C VAL A 137 -3.99 3.31 4.04
N LEU A 138 -3.33 4.44 4.22
CA LEU A 138 -2.28 4.58 5.23
C LEU A 138 -2.81 4.36 6.66
N PRO A 139 -3.93 4.99 7.09
CA PRO A 139 -4.52 4.69 8.39
C PRO A 139 -4.96 3.23 8.53
N PHE A 140 -5.56 2.65 7.48
CA PHE A 140 -5.96 1.24 7.48
C PHE A 140 -4.78 0.30 7.72
N LEU A 141 -3.65 0.53 7.03
CA LEU A 141 -2.44 -0.27 7.20
C LEU A 141 -1.82 -0.05 8.59
N LYS A 142 -1.82 1.18 9.09
CA LYS A 142 -1.36 1.49 10.44
C LYS A 142 -2.15 0.70 11.49
N ASP A 143 -3.47 0.71 11.40
CA ASP A 143 -4.33 -0.01 12.35
C ASP A 143 -4.07 -1.52 12.28
N GLY A 144 -3.93 -2.09 11.08
CA GLY A 144 -3.56 -3.50 10.90
C GLY A 144 -2.18 -3.87 11.49
N ILE A 145 -1.20 -2.97 11.48
CA ILE A 145 0.10 -3.20 12.15
C ILE A 145 -0.07 -3.08 13.68
N LYS A 146 -0.84 -2.09 14.14
CA LYS A 146 -1.06 -1.83 15.56
C LYS A 146 -1.78 -2.99 16.26
N GLU A 147 -2.72 -3.65 15.57
CA GLU A 147 -3.53 -4.75 16.14
C GLU A 147 -2.69 -5.95 16.62
N SER A 148 -1.53 -6.22 16.01
CA SER A 148 -0.62 -7.29 16.47
C SER A 148 0.53 -6.80 17.35
N ALA A 149 0.63 -5.50 17.64
CA ALA A 149 1.74 -4.91 18.38
C ALA A 149 1.69 -5.17 19.90
N ILE A 150 0.57 -5.68 20.42
CA ILE A 150 0.37 -5.90 21.86
C ILE A 150 1.17 -7.15 22.30
N ASP A 151 2.28 -6.92 23.00
CA ASP A 151 3.10 -7.95 23.63
C ASP A 151 2.44 -8.49 24.92
N LYS A 152 2.68 -9.76 25.23
CA LYS A 152 2.10 -10.53 26.35
C LYS A 152 2.89 -10.40 27.66
N SER A 153 3.69 -9.35 27.83
CA SER A 153 4.67 -9.26 28.94
C SER A 153 4.18 -8.51 30.19
N GLU A 154 2.93 -8.03 30.22
CA GLU A 154 2.33 -7.46 31.44
C GLU A 154 1.20 -8.36 32.00
N GLU A 155 1.35 -8.68 33.27
CA GLU A 155 0.65 -9.68 34.08
C GLU A 155 -0.88 -9.55 34.08
N SER A 156 -1.60 -10.69 33.95
CA SER A 156 -2.58 -11.18 34.94
C SER A 156 -3.56 -12.18 34.30
N ASP A 157 -4.05 -13.05 35.18
CA ASP A 157 -4.95 -14.18 34.96
C ASP A 157 -6.11 -13.96 33.98
N GLU A 158 -6.47 -15.08 33.33
CA GLU A 158 -7.78 -15.38 32.75
C GLU A 158 -8.41 -14.35 31.78
N PHE A 159 -8.51 -14.73 30.50
CA PHE A 159 -9.22 -14.05 29.40
C PHE A 159 -8.46 -12.96 28.62
N SER A 160 -7.28 -13.30 28.07
CA SER A 160 -6.74 -12.59 26.89
C SER A 160 -7.00 -13.37 25.59
N ALA A 161 -8.25 -13.34 25.12
CA ALA A 161 -8.65 -13.89 23.83
C ALA A 161 -8.33 -12.95 22.64
N ALA A 162 -8.11 -11.65 22.87
CA ALA A 162 -7.97 -10.65 21.81
C ALA A 162 -6.63 -10.73 21.03
N SER A 163 -5.53 -11.11 21.69
CA SER A 163 -4.20 -11.29 21.05
C SER A 163 -4.14 -12.53 20.12
N SER A 164 -5.15 -13.39 20.14
CA SER A 164 -5.29 -14.51 19.19
C SER A 164 -5.98 -14.12 17.87
N ILE A 165 -6.52 -12.90 17.77
CA ILE A 165 -7.38 -12.49 16.64
C ILE A 165 -6.57 -12.00 15.44
N PHE A 166 -5.44 -11.29 15.65
CA PHE A 166 -4.62 -10.75 14.55
C PHE A 166 -3.18 -11.30 14.56
N PRO A 167 -2.96 -12.43 13.87
CA PRO A 167 -1.64 -13.04 13.69
C PRO A 167 -0.58 -12.08 13.17
N VAL A 168 0.61 -12.12 13.76
CA VAL A 168 1.81 -11.32 13.40
C VAL A 168 2.11 -11.32 11.90
N ARG A 169 1.87 -12.47 11.24
CA ARG A 169 2.03 -12.60 9.80
C ARG A 169 1.20 -11.56 9.04
N PHE A 170 0.01 -11.20 9.51
CA PHE A 170 -0.76 -10.13 8.87
C PHE A 170 -0.07 -8.79 9.00
N ALA A 171 0.44 -8.40 10.16
CA ALA A 171 1.20 -7.14 10.28
C ALA A 171 2.47 -7.13 9.41
N ILE A 172 3.13 -8.26 9.22
CA ILE A 172 4.24 -8.38 8.26
C ILE A 172 3.73 -8.07 6.83
N LEU A 173 2.65 -8.72 6.38
CA LEU A 173 2.08 -8.45 5.06
C LEU A 173 1.60 -6.99 4.91
N THR A 174 1.02 -6.42 5.96
CA THR A 174 0.59 -5.02 6.03
C THR A 174 1.78 -4.07 5.96
N ALA A 175 2.90 -4.40 6.58
CA ALA A 175 4.14 -3.62 6.50
C ALA A 175 4.74 -3.65 5.08
N HIS A 176 4.68 -4.80 4.39
CA HIS A 176 5.03 -4.91 2.97
C HIS A 176 4.16 -3.99 2.10
N GLN A 177 2.84 -4.02 2.30
CA GLN A 177 1.92 -3.12 1.59
C GLN A 177 2.24 -1.65 1.86
N LEU A 178 2.46 -1.27 3.13
CA LEU A 178 2.81 0.09 3.52
C LEU A 178 4.09 0.55 2.82
N ARG A 179 5.13 -0.27 2.84
CA ARG A 179 6.38 0.00 2.12
C ARG A 179 6.10 0.24 0.64
N TRP A 180 5.37 -0.67 -0.03
CA TRP A 180 5.07 -0.51 -1.44
C TRP A 180 4.39 0.83 -1.73
N PHE A 181 3.30 1.18 -1.02
CA PHE A 181 2.57 2.44 -1.23
C PHE A 181 3.47 3.67 -1.09
N VAL A 182 4.32 3.71 -0.05
CA VAL A 182 5.22 4.84 0.15
C VAL A 182 6.27 4.92 -0.96
N THR A 183 6.83 3.78 -1.38
CA THR A 183 7.86 3.75 -2.43
C THR A 183 7.34 4.11 -3.82
N GLN A 184 6.03 4.06 -4.07
CA GLN A 184 5.48 4.53 -5.35
C GLN A 184 5.51 6.07 -5.46
N ILE A 185 5.72 6.77 -4.34
CA ILE A 185 5.62 8.22 -4.25
C ILE A 185 7.02 8.78 -4.05
N ASP A 186 7.56 9.34 -5.13
CA ASP A 186 8.87 9.96 -5.09
C ASP A 186 8.79 11.40 -4.58
N TYR A 187 9.96 11.95 -4.25
CA TYR A 187 10.13 13.38 -4.10
C TYR A 187 9.73 14.11 -5.41
N PRO A 188 9.03 15.27 -5.36
CA PRO A 188 8.67 16.04 -4.16
C PRO A 188 7.35 15.66 -3.49
N HIS A 189 6.56 14.77 -4.10
CA HIS A 189 5.19 14.47 -3.66
C HIS A 189 5.13 13.84 -2.26
N LEU A 190 6.11 13.00 -1.92
CA LEU A 190 6.19 12.35 -0.61
C LEU A 190 6.23 13.36 0.55
N GLY A 191 6.88 14.51 0.36
CA GLY A 191 6.99 15.56 1.39
C GLY A 191 5.63 16.11 1.83
N LYS A 192 4.64 16.14 0.94
CA LYS A 192 3.26 16.59 1.24
C LYS A 192 2.46 15.55 2.03
N LEU A 193 2.92 14.30 2.04
CA LEU A 193 2.22 13.17 2.65
C LEU A 193 2.86 12.72 3.96
N CYS A 194 3.97 13.33 4.38
CA CYS A 194 4.67 13.00 5.63
C CYS A 194 3.76 12.95 6.85
N GLY A 195 2.73 13.82 6.92
CA GLY A 195 1.74 13.82 8.01
C GLY A 195 0.97 12.50 8.15
N TRP A 196 0.83 11.73 7.07
CA TRP A 196 0.20 10.41 7.06
C TRP A 196 1.23 9.29 7.19
N VAL A 197 2.38 9.41 6.50
CA VAL A 197 3.40 8.37 6.46
C VAL A 197 4.13 8.23 7.80
N ILE A 198 4.49 9.34 8.46
CA ILE A 198 5.26 9.32 9.72
C ILE A 198 4.52 8.53 10.82
N PRO A 199 3.21 8.78 11.10
CA PRO A 199 2.48 7.99 12.10
C PRO A 199 2.45 6.49 11.81
N CYS A 200 2.34 6.10 10.53
CA CYS A 200 2.38 4.69 10.14
C CYS A 200 3.77 4.10 10.40
N ALA A 201 4.82 4.84 10.04
CA ALA A 201 6.19 4.41 10.22
C ALA A 201 6.55 4.23 11.71
N LEU A 202 6.17 5.19 12.56
CA LEU A 202 6.38 5.08 14.01
C LEU A 202 5.63 3.88 14.60
N THR A 203 4.39 3.63 14.18
CA THR A 203 3.62 2.46 14.62
C THR A 203 4.32 1.14 14.27
N ALA A 204 4.95 1.05 13.10
CA ALA A 204 5.71 -0.13 12.69
C ALA A 204 7.06 -0.27 13.42
N VAL A 205 7.74 0.85 13.73
CA VAL A 205 8.97 0.85 14.55
C VAL A 205 8.70 0.32 15.97
N ASP A 206 7.56 0.70 16.54
CA ASP A 206 7.13 0.28 17.88
C ASP A 206 6.63 -1.17 17.92
N HIS A 207 6.44 -1.82 16.77
CA HIS A 207 6.01 -3.21 16.70
C HIS A 207 7.10 -4.17 17.20
N TRP A 208 6.76 -5.28 17.87
CA TRP A 208 7.77 -6.18 18.45
C TRP A 208 8.47 -7.09 17.43
N SER A 209 7.80 -7.48 16.34
CA SER A 209 8.39 -8.35 15.29
C SER A 209 9.51 -7.62 14.53
N PRO A 210 10.69 -8.24 14.40
CA PRO A 210 11.80 -7.67 13.63
C PRO A 210 11.47 -7.52 12.14
N GLU A 211 10.68 -8.44 11.57
CA GLU A 211 10.30 -8.40 10.16
C GLU A 211 9.43 -7.18 9.83
N VAL A 212 8.55 -6.75 10.74
CA VAL A 212 7.80 -5.50 10.59
C VAL A 212 8.73 -4.28 10.61
N LYS A 213 9.75 -4.30 11.48
CA LYS A 213 10.73 -3.22 11.59
C LYS A 213 11.61 -3.13 10.33
N GLU A 214 12.03 -4.25 9.78
CA GLU A 214 12.89 -4.28 8.58
C GLU A 214 12.22 -3.59 7.39
N GLU A 215 10.92 -3.83 7.18
CA GLU A 215 10.19 -3.20 6.07
C GLU A 215 10.07 -1.68 6.24
N ILE A 216 9.96 -1.19 7.47
CA ILE A 216 9.79 0.25 7.71
C ILE A 216 11.10 1.04 7.70
N VAL A 217 12.25 0.40 7.92
CA VAL A 217 13.55 1.08 7.81
C VAL A 217 13.70 1.70 6.41
N PHE A 218 13.28 1.00 5.36
CA PHE A 218 13.31 1.54 4.00
C PHE A 218 12.41 2.77 3.84
N VAL A 219 11.20 2.74 4.43
CA VAL A 219 10.26 3.86 4.43
C VAL A 219 10.86 5.09 5.13
N LEU A 220 11.53 4.88 6.27
CA LEU A 220 12.20 5.96 7.00
C LEU A 220 13.37 6.56 6.19
N CYS A 221 14.17 5.74 5.50
CA CYS A 221 15.22 6.25 4.63
C CYS A 221 14.66 7.14 3.50
N GLN A 222 13.52 6.78 2.92
CA GLN A 222 12.85 7.61 1.89
C GLN A 222 12.36 8.95 2.47
N LEU A 223 11.80 8.95 3.68
CA LEU A 223 11.40 10.16 4.38
C LEU A 223 12.61 11.04 4.74
N GLU A 224 13.73 10.45 5.15
CA GLU A 224 14.96 11.18 5.43
C GLU A 224 15.48 11.87 4.17
N VAL A 225 15.57 11.15 3.04
CA VAL A 225 15.96 11.72 1.75
C VAL A 225 15.01 12.86 1.36
N ALA A 226 13.69 12.67 1.50
CA ALA A 226 12.72 13.72 1.24
C ALA A 226 12.93 14.94 2.16
N SER A 227 13.20 14.73 3.45
CA SER A 227 13.45 15.80 4.42
C SER A 227 14.73 16.59 4.11
N GLN A 228 15.83 15.90 3.74
CA GLN A 228 17.08 16.53 3.34
C GLN A 228 16.91 17.32 2.05
N CYS A 229 16.12 16.82 1.09
CA CYS A 229 15.78 17.56 -0.13
C CYS A 229 14.97 18.83 0.16
N VAL A 230 14.02 18.79 1.11
CA VAL A 230 13.26 19.97 1.55
C VAL A 230 14.17 20.99 2.23
N ILE A 231 15.05 20.56 3.14
CA ILE A 231 16.02 21.45 3.82
C ILE A 231 16.95 22.11 2.80
N LYS A 232 17.48 21.34 1.84
CA LYS A 232 18.35 21.86 0.76
C LYS A 232 17.61 22.85 -0.14
N PHE A 233 16.36 22.56 -0.52
CA PHE A 233 15.53 23.45 -1.33
C PHE A 233 15.24 24.78 -0.61
N LEU A 234 14.90 24.73 0.67
CA LEU A 234 14.68 25.94 1.50
C LEU A 234 15.96 26.77 1.66
N HIS A 235 17.12 26.12 1.79
CA HIS A 235 18.42 26.80 1.81
C HIS A 235 18.75 27.47 0.47
N TRP A 236 18.46 26.82 -0.66
CA TRP A 236 18.69 27.38 -2.00
C TRP A 236 17.77 28.57 -2.31
N GLN A 237 16.48 28.48 -2.02
CA GLN A 237 15.54 29.60 -2.17
C GLN A 237 15.96 30.84 -1.35
N LYS A 238 16.53 30.61 -0.15
CA LYS A 238 17.07 31.68 0.69
C LYS A 238 18.33 32.33 0.10
N GLN A 239 19.11 31.61 -0.71
CA GLN A 239 20.28 32.15 -1.40
C GLN A 239 19.92 32.93 -2.67
N GLU A 240 18.94 32.45 -3.46
CA GLU A 240 18.48 33.18 -4.66
C GLU A 240 17.70 34.45 -4.32
N SER A 241 17.00 34.49 -3.18
CA SER A 241 16.32 35.71 -2.72
C SER A 241 17.29 36.80 -2.21
N CYS A 242 18.59 36.50 -2.14
CA CYS A 242 19.66 37.41 -1.71
C CYS A 242 20.56 37.90 -2.86
N LEU A 243 20.22 37.57 -4.11
CA LEU A 243 20.86 38.06 -5.35
C LEU A 243 19.90 38.98 -6.10
#